data_AF-A0A0C1H3Y1-F1
#
_entry.id   AF-A0A0C1H3Y1-F1
#
_cell.length_a   1.000
_cell.length_b   1.000
_cell.length_c   1.000
_cell.angle_alpha   90.00
_cell.angle_beta   90.00
_cell.angle_gamma   90.00
#
_symmetry.space_group_name_H-M   'P 1'
#
loop_
_entity.id
_entity.type
_entity.pdbx_description
1 polymer ?
#
loop_
_entity_poly.entity_id
_entity_poly.type
_entity_poly.pdbx_seq_one_letter_code
_entity_poly.pdbx_strand_id
1 'polypeptide(L)'
;MNSDTSFKEFLTYVEDETIVSSLAQINDVEMRIDALAELLRDRNEVDTAQYHNEIRATFSIFYKKIEAILPGEGREQLWEFALPDLHLSPPQSKPKQSTWEWPVINLAPPKGSGLNGGTFRDFSALKMFDYTAGKTNGWPKSKRERFLNDFLRLELPEAVTQLFGNEYGSPMSTTRLRKIANLIASNCQLRIRNDAVRYRYAISDWESDLQFLKRTFYEGEGLKFVPWPDPRDI
;
A
#
# COMPACT_ATOMS: atom_id res chain seq x y z
N MET A 1 31.53 26.99 -6.14
CA MET A 1 31.41 27.65 -4.82
C MET A 1 31.62 26.57 -3.78
N ASN A 2 32.52 26.76 -2.82
CA ASN A 2 32.78 25.73 -1.79
C ASN A 2 31.54 25.57 -0.91
N SER A 3 31.02 24.34 -0.80
CA SER A 3 29.88 23.95 0.04
C SER A 3 30.03 24.42 1.49
N ASP A 4 31.26 24.35 2.00
CA ASP A 4 31.66 24.76 3.36
C ASP A 4 31.47 26.27 3.64
N THR A 5 31.43 27.11 2.60
CA THR A 5 31.16 28.56 2.76
C THR A 5 29.66 28.84 2.90
N SER A 6 28.82 28.10 2.16
CA SER A 6 27.35 28.27 2.14
C SER A 6 26.71 27.83 3.46
N PHE A 7 27.18 26.72 4.03
CA PHE A 7 26.64 26.21 5.30
C PHE A 7 26.95 27.14 6.48
N LYS A 8 28.17 27.71 6.55
CA LYS A 8 28.55 28.67 7.59
C LYS A 8 27.72 29.96 7.54
N GLU A 9 27.37 30.44 6.34
CA GLU A 9 26.45 31.58 6.17
C GLU A 9 25.03 31.26 6.65
N PHE A 10 24.55 30.03 6.42
CA PHE A 10 23.27 29.57 6.95
C PHE A 10 23.26 29.51 8.49
N LEU A 11 24.34 29.01 9.11
CA LEU A 11 24.48 28.99 10.57
C LEU A 11 24.44 30.40 11.19
N THR A 12 24.98 31.40 10.50
CA THR A 12 24.92 32.80 10.98
C THR A 12 23.53 33.44 10.87
N TYR A 13 22.61 32.86 10.10
CA TYR A 13 21.26 33.38 9.91
C TYR A 13 20.25 32.79 10.92
N VAL A 14 20.63 31.73 11.63
CA VAL A 14 19.78 31.06 12.62
C VAL A 14 20.09 31.64 14.01
N GLU A 15 19.21 32.50 14.51
CA GLU A 15 19.40 33.20 15.81
C GLU A 15 19.18 32.29 17.04
N ASP A 16 18.67 31.08 16.86
CA ASP A 16 18.37 30.14 17.95
C ASP A 16 19.59 29.28 18.30
N GLU A 17 20.18 29.53 19.47
CA GLU A 17 21.38 28.83 19.96
C GLU A 17 21.21 27.30 20.06
N THR A 18 19.99 26.80 20.28
CA THR A 18 19.73 25.35 20.33
C THR A 18 19.80 24.70 18.95
N ILE A 19 19.37 25.43 17.93
CA ILE A 19 19.46 25.00 16.53
C ILE A 19 20.92 25.11 16.07
N VAL A 20 21.62 26.21 16.40
CA VAL A 20 23.04 26.38 16.06
C VAL A 20 23.93 25.29 16.70
N SER A 21 23.70 24.93 17.96
CA SER A 21 24.44 23.85 18.64
C SER A 21 24.19 22.49 17.97
N SER A 22 22.95 22.24 17.57
CA SER A 22 22.57 21.01 16.84
C SER A 22 23.16 20.99 15.43
N LEU A 23 23.21 22.12 14.74
CA LEU A 23 23.80 22.26 13.41
C LEU A 23 25.36 22.23 13.43
N ALA A 24 25.99 22.59 14.54
CA ALA A 24 27.43 22.40 14.73
C ALA A 24 27.80 20.91 14.89
N GLN A 25 26.96 20.12 15.58
CA GLN A 25 27.10 18.65 15.62
C GLN A 25 26.90 18.02 14.25
N ILE A 26 26.10 18.65 13.39
CA ILE A 26 25.85 18.26 12.00
C ILE A 26 27.10 18.48 11.14
N ASN A 27 27.78 19.63 11.27
CA ASN A 27 29.04 19.91 10.58
C ASN A 27 30.16 18.94 10.97
N ASP A 28 30.21 18.50 12.24
CA ASP A 28 31.14 17.47 12.70
C ASP A 28 30.88 16.11 12.04
N VAL A 29 29.61 15.78 11.77
CA VAL A 29 29.24 14.56 11.05
C VAL A 29 29.61 14.64 9.56
N GLU A 30 29.41 15.78 8.91
CA GLU A 30 29.84 15.99 7.51
C GLU A 30 31.36 15.87 7.37
N MET A 31 32.14 16.53 8.25
CA MET A 31 33.61 16.39 8.25
C MET A 31 34.06 14.94 8.47
N ARG A 32 33.32 14.16 9.28
CA ARG A 32 33.63 12.74 9.50
C ARG A 32 33.26 11.87 8.30
N ILE A 33 32.21 12.22 7.55
CA ILE A 33 31.84 11.54 6.30
C ILE A 33 32.90 11.80 5.23
N ASP A 34 33.36 13.04 5.08
CA ASP A 34 34.41 13.41 4.11
C ASP A 34 35.76 12.76 4.46
N ALA A 35 36.13 12.75 5.75
CA ALA A 35 37.34 12.06 6.21
C ALA A 35 37.28 10.54 6.01
N LEU A 36 36.10 9.92 6.19
CA LEU A 36 35.89 8.52 5.87
C LEU A 36 35.93 8.26 4.36
N ALA A 37 35.37 9.15 3.55
CA ALA A 37 35.41 9.03 2.09
C ALA A 37 36.83 9.14 1.54
N GLU A 38 37.68 10.01 2.09
CA GLU A 38 39.12 10.11 1.77
C GLU A 38 39.89 8.84 2.21
N LEU A 39 39.72 8.39 3.46
CA LEU A 39 40.39 7.19 3.98
C LEU A 39 40.02 5.91 3.21
N LEU A 40 38.78 5.84 2.71
CA LEU A 40 38.28 4.71 1.95
C LEU A 40 38.63 4.79 0.46
N ARG A 41 38.85 6.00 -0.10
CA ARG A 41 39.34 6.18 -1.47
C ARG A 41 40.80 5.72 -1.62
N ASP A 42 41.62 5.90 -0.58
CA ASP A 42 43.03 5.47 -0.56
C ASP A 42 43.22 3.95 -0.41
N ARG A 43 42.21 3.26 0.13
CA ARG A 43 42.17 1.79 0.17
C ARG A 43 41.40 1.31 -1.04
N ASN A 44 42.12 0.80 -2.04
CA ASN A 44 41.59 0.36 -3.34
C ASN A 44 40.63 -0.87 -3.29
N GLU A 45 39.96 -1.09 -2.17
CA GLU A 45 39.00 -2.15 -1.89
C GLU A 45 37.82 -1.53 -1.11
N VAL A 46 36.84 -1.00 -1.84
CA VAL A 46 35.57 -0.65 -1.23
C VAL A 46 34.47 -1.27 -2.06
N ASP A 47 33.78 -2.24 -1.46
CA ASP A 47 32.46 -2.66 -1.91
C ASP A 47 31.57 -1.41 -1.87
N THR A 48 31.32 -0.86 -3.06
CA THR A 48 30.56 0.38 -3.26
C THR A 48 29.16 0.30 -2.67
N ALA A 49 28.61 -0.92 -2.51
CA ALA A 49 27.33 -1.13 -1.86
C ALA A 49 27.41 -0.95 -0.34
N GLN A 50 28.49 -1.42 0.30
CA GLN A 50 28.72 -1.24 1.73
C GLN A 50 28.93 0.25 2.06
N TYR A 51 29.74 0.95 1.26
CA TYR A 51 29.96 2.40 1.38
C TYR A 51 28.66 3.20 1.27
N HIS A 52 27.84 2.93 0.25
CA HIS A 52 26.55 3.61 0.11
C HIS A 52 25.57 3.28 1.25
N ASN A 53 25.63 2.08 1.81
CA ASN A 53 24.77 1.70 2.93
C ASN A 53 25.19 2.37 4.23
N GLU A 54 26.48 2.49 4.51
CA GLU A 54 27.01 3.18 5.70
C GLU A 54 26.74 4.69 5.64
N ILE A 55 26.91 5.31 4.46
CA ILE A 55 26.53 6.71 4.24
C ILE A 55 25.03 6.91 4.44
N ARG A 56 24.19 6.05 3.83
CA ARG A 56 22.73 6.13 4.02
C ARG A 56 22.31 5.94 5.48
N ALA A 57 22.94 5.02 6.21
CA ALA A 57 22.63 4.77 7.61
C ALA A 57 22.98 6.00 8.47
N THR A 58 24.15 6.59 8.23
CA THR A 58 24.61 7.81 8.92
C THR A 58 23.68 8.99 8.61
N PHE A 59 23.34 9.21 7.34
CA PHE A 59 22.36 10.22 6.94
C PHE A 59 20.97 9.96 7.51
N SER A 60 20.51 8.71 7.61
CA SER A 60 19.20 8.40 8.19
C SER A 60 19.12 8.76 9.67
N ILE A 61 20.18 8.51 10.43
CA ILE A 61 20.28 8.90 11.85
C ILE A 61 20.25 10.42 11.99
N PHE A 62 21.01 11.10 11.13
CA PHE A 62 21.06 12.56 11.04
C PHE A 62 19.67 13.17 10.73
N TYR A 63 18.98 12.67 9.70
CA TYR A 63 17.65 13.12 9.31
C TYR A 63 16.63 12.97 10.43
N LYS A 64 16.66 11.84 11.17
CA LYS A 64 15.76 11.64 12.32
C LYS A 64 16.02 12.64 13.45
N LYS A 65 17.27 13.04 13.67
CA LYS A 65 17.60 14.07 14.67
C LYS A 65 17.11 15.45 14.21
N ILE A 66 17.26 15.79 12.93
CA ILE A 66 16.74 17.04 12.37
C ILE A 66 15.20 17.08 12.43
N GLU A 67 14.51 15.99 12.07
CA GLU A 67 13.05 15.88 12.15
C GLU A 67 12.51 16.14 13.57
N ALA A 68 13.27 15.75 14.60
CA ALA A 68 12.91 15.96 15.99
C ALA A 68 13.10 17.42 16.46
N ILE A 69 13.94 18.19 15.77
CA ILE A 69 14.33 19.56 16.17
C ILE A 69 13.56 20.61 15.36
N LEU A 70 13.29 20.38 14.07
CA LEU A 70 12.63 21.36 13.19
C LEU A 70 11.20 20.92 12.82
N PRO A 71 10.14 21.68 13.18
CA PRO A 71 8.78 21.41 12.75
C PRO A 71 8.51 21.97 11.34
N GLY A 72 7.84 21.15 10.51
CA GLY A 72 7.18 21.60 9.28
C GLY A 72 8.13 22.12 8.19
N GLU A 73 7.99 23.40 7.83
CA GLU A 73 8.51 24.00 6.59
C GLU A 73 10.05 24.07 6.52
N GLY A 74 10.76 24.12 7.66
CA GLY A 74 12.23 24.07 7.68
C GLY A 74 12.82 22.75 7.18
N ARG A 75 12.00 21.70 7.06
CA ARG A 75 12.40 20.35 6.63
C ARG A 75 12.67 20.26 5.13
N GLU A 76 11.96 21.02 4.30
CA GLU A 76 12.12 20.95 2.85
C GLU A 76 13.28 21.81 2.34
N GLN A 77 13.53 22.95 3.00
CA GLN A 77 14.61 23.86 2.61
C GLN A 77 16.00 23.25 2.88
N LEU A 78 16.19 22.51 3.97
CA LEU A 78 17.47 21.85 4.27
C LEU A 78 17.86 20.79 3.23
N TRP A 79 16.89 20.16 2.57
CA TRP A 79 17.15 19.17 1.51
C TRP A 79 17.85 19.80 0.29
N GLU A 80 17.49 21.03 -0.07
CA GLU A 80 18.10 21.75 -1.20
C GLU A 80 19.54 22.21 -0.90
N PHE A 81 19.86 22.49 0.37
CA PHE A 81 21.18 22.97 0.76
C PHE A 81 22.19 21.86 1.08
N ALA A 82 21.74 20.74 1.64
CA ALA A 82 22.65 19.76 2.23
C ALA A 82 23.47 18.97 1.21
N LEU A 83 22.97 18.71 -0.02
CA LEU A 83 23.68 17.81 -0.94
C LEU A 83 23.39 18.09 -2.44
N PRO A 84 24.04 19.09 -3.06
CA PRO A 84 23.98 19.27 -4.51
C PRO A 84 24.64 18.12 -5.28
N ASP A 85 25.71 17.53 -4.74
CA ASP A 85 26.63 16.68 -5.52
C ASP A 85 26.39 15.17 -5.40
N LEU A 86 25.49 14.72 -4.51
CA LEU A 86 25.33 13.29 -4.24
C LEU A 86 24.27 12.58 -5.10
N HIS A 87 23.50 13.29 -5.94
CA HIS A 87 22.42 12.71 -6.78
C HIS A 87 21.50 11.72 -6.05
N LEU A 88 21.40 11.81 -4.73
CA LEU A 88 20.51 10.99 -3.94
C LEU A 88 19.12 11.60 -4.08
N SER A 89 18.13 10.81 -4.50
CA SER A 89 16.75 11.28 -4.45
C SER A 89 16.34 11.50 -2.99
N PRO A 90 15.51 12.51 -2.68
CA PRO A 90 14.95 12.68 -1.35
C PRO A 90 14.42 11.36 -0.82
N PRO A 91 14.56 11.07 0.49
CA PRO A 91 14.01 9.86 1.07
C PRO A 91 12.55 9.80 0.66
N GLN A 92 12.24 8.84 -0.20
CA GLN A 92 10.93 8.69 -0.81
C GLN A 92 9.93 8.71 0.33
N SER A 93 9.09 9.75 0.40
CA SER A 93 8.01 9.81 1.38
C SER A 93 7.30 8.45 1.35
N LYS A 94 7.16 7.80 2.50
CA LYS A 94 6.55 6.46 2.59
C LYS A 94 5.31 6.47 1.70
N PRO A 95 5.15 5.53 0.74
CA PRO A 95 4.02 5.58 -0.18
C PRO A 95 2.75 5.74 0.64
N LYS A 96 1.94 6.76 0.33
CA LYS A 96 0.67 7.03 1.01
C LYS A 96 -0.06 5.70 1.13
N GLN A 97 -0.17 5.18 2.35
CA GLN A 97 -0.78 3.90 2.62
C GLN A 97 -2.22 3.96 2.12
N SER A 98 -2.50 3.23 1.04
CA SER A 98 -3.81 3.18 0.39
C SER A 98 -4.79 2.46 1.30
N THR A 99 -5.53 3.20 2.13
CA THR A 99 -6.62 2.66 2.93
C THR A 99 -7.65 2.06 1.97
N TRP A 100 -7.66 0.74 1.81
CA TRP A 100 -8.68 0.10 0.98
C TRP A 100 -10.05 0.29 1.63
N GLU A 101 -10.92 1.03 0.96
CA GLU A 101 -12.30 1.24 1.37
C GLU A 101 -13.18 0.05 1.00
N TRP A 102 -14.11 -0.30 1.89
CA TRP A 102 -15.09 -1.34 1.62
C TRP A 102 -15.92 -0.98 0.36
N PRO A 103 -16.13 -1.92 -0.59
CA PRO A 103 -16.79 -1.60 -1.84
C PRO A 103 -18.25 -1.19 -1.59
N VAL A 104 -18.63 -0.04 -2.13
CA VAL A 104 -19.98 0.50 -2.05
C VAL A 104 -20.73 0.20 -3.35
N ILE A 105 -21.93 -0.34 -3.21
CA ILE A 105 -22.85 -0.49 -4.34
C ILE A 105 -23.50 0.86 -4.62
N ASN A 106 -23.17 1.47 -5.74
CA ASN A 106 -23.89 2.60 -6.29
C ASN A 106 -25.19 2.13 -6.97
N LEU A 107 -26.34 2.58 -6.46
CA LEU A 107 -27.67 2.24 -6.99
C LEU A 107 -28.07 3.08 -8.22
N ALA A 108 -27.33 4.15 -8.51
CA ALA A 108 -27.50 5.00 -9.69
C ALA A 108 -26.14 5.19 -10.42
N PRO A 109 -25.54 4.10 -10.93
CA PRO A 109 -24.25 4.20 -11.60
C PRO A 109 -24.38 5.05 -12.88
N PRO A 110 -23.39 5.90 -13.20
CA PRO A 110 -23.35 6.58 -14.50
C PRO A 110 -23.41 5.53 -15.63
N LYS A 111 -24.12 5.82 -16.72
CA LYS A 111 -24.05 5.02 -17.94
C LYS A 111 -22.63 5.10 -18.50
N GLY A 112 -21.79 4.14 -18.15
CA GLY A 112 -20.41 4.05 -18.62
C GLY A 112 -20.29 3.24 -19.91
N SER A 113 -19.43 3.70 -20.82
CA SER A 113 -18.96 2.95 -21.99
C SER A 113 -18.27 1.65 -21.56
N GLY A 114 -18.37 0.62 -22.40
CA GLY A 114 -17.84 -0.71 -22.13
C GLY A 114 -16.37 -0.71 -21.71
N LEU A 115 -16.02 -1.62 -20.80
CA LEU A 115 -14.64 -1.84 -20.36
C LEU A 115 -13.81 -2.31 -21.56
N ASN A 116 -12.87 -1.48 -22.01
CA ASN A 116 -11.90 -1.86 -23.04
C ASN A 116 -10.75 -2.69 -22.44
N GLY A 117 -10.49 -3.85 -23.03
CA GLY A 117 -9.12 -4.30 -23.32
C GLY A 117 -8.33 -5.11 -22.29
N GLY A 118 -8.96 -5.74 -21.29
CA GLY A 118 -8.29 -6.76 -20.46
C GLY A 118 -8.67 -8.17 -20.90
N THR A 119 -7.78 -9.15 -20.73
CA THR A 119 -8.11 -10.60 -20.75
C THR A 119 -9.06 -10.89 -19.58
N PHE A 120 -10.32 -10.50 -19.74
CA PHE A 120 -11.35 -10.76 -18.76
C PHE A 120 -11.67 -12.24 -18.81
N ARG A 121 -11.38 -12.96 -17.72
CA ARG A 121 -11.80 -14.35 -17.60
C ARG A 121 -13.33 -14.35 -17.45
N ASP A 122 -14.01 -15.13 -18.26
CA ASP A 122 -15.49 -15.17 -18.29
C ASP A 122 -16.12 -15.72 -17.01
N PHE A 123 -15.32 -16.32 -16.11
CA PHE A 123 -15.79 -16.88 -14.85
C PHE A 123 -14.79 -16.68 -13.70
N SER A 124 -15.32 -16.67 -12.48
CA SER A 124 -14.56 -16.53 -11.22
C SER A 124 -14.45 -17.86 -10.47
N ALA A 125 -13.57 -17.94 -9.47
CA ALA A 125 -13.47 -19.11 -8.61
C ALA A 125 -14.79 -19.40 -7.90
N LEU A 126 -15.51 -18.35 -7.45
CA LEU A 126 -16.85 -18.50 -6.90
C LEU A 126 -17.78 -19.25 -7.88
N LYS A 127 -17.71 -18.92 -9.17
CA LYS A 127 -18.53 -19.58 -10.19
C LYS A 127 -18.12 -21.04 -10.42
N MET A 128 -16.85 -21.41 -10.25
CA MET A 128 -16.43 -22.83 -10.30
C MET A 128 -17.08 -23.69 -9.21
N PHE A 129 -17.42 -23.09 -8.06
CA PHE A 129 -18.18 -23.76 -7.00
C PHE A 129 -19.69 -23.63 -7.16
N ASP A 130 -20.17 -23.16 -8.31
CA ASP A 130 -21.59 -22.90 -8.60
C ASP A 130 -22.27 -21.88 -7.68
N TYR A 131 -21.48 -21.03 -7.01
CA TYR A 131 -22.03 -19.91 -6.26
C TYR A 131 -22.94 -19.07 -7.16
N THR A 132 -24.21 -18.97 -6.75
CA THR A 132 -25.25 -18.33 -7.56
C THR A 132 -26.20 -17.53 -6.67
N ALA A 133 -26.50 -16.30 -7.10
CA ALA A 133 -27.47 -15.39 -6.48
C ALA A 133 -28.71 -15.24 -7.38
N GLY A 134 -29.84 -14.87 -6.80
CA GLY A 134 -31.09 -14.59 -7.51
C GLY A 134 -32.20 -15.62 -7.27
N LYS A 135 -33.37 -15.37 -7.88
CA LYS A 135 -34.60 -16.11 -7.52
C LYS A 135 -34.68 -17.53 -8.08
N THR A 136 -34.33 -17.73 -9.36
CA THR A 136 -34.65 -18.99 -10.07
C THR A 136 -33.70 -20.13 -9.71
N ASN A 137 -32.38 -19.85 -9.71
CA ASN A 137 -31.32 -20.83 -9.43
C ASN A 137 -30.35 -20.33 -8.35
N GLY A 138 -30.70 -19.26 -7.63
CA GLY A 138 -29.83 -18.76 -6.56
C GLY A 138 -29.90 -19.65 -5.34
N TRP A 139 -28.76 -19.75 -4.66
CA TRP A 139 -28.68 -20.50 -3.43
C TRP A 139 -29.42 -19.77 -2.31
N PRO A 140 -30.02 -20.51 -1.35
CA PRO A 140 -30.54 -19.90 -0.13
C PRO A 140 -29.45 -19.12 0.61
N LYS A 141 -29.83 -18.04 1.29
CA LYS A 141 -28.92 -17.15 2.02
C LYS A 141 -27.94 -17.91 2.93
N SER A 142 -28.44 -18.84 3.74
CA SER A 142 -27.60 -19.64 4.65
C SER A 142 -26.52 -20.44 3.92
N LYS A 143 -26.82 -20.98 2.74
CA LYS A 143 -25.86 -21.70 1.91
C LYS A 143 -24.80 -20.76 1.34
N ARG A 144 -25.18 -19.56 0.88
CA ARG A 144 -24.24 -18.55 0.38
C ARG A 144 -23.30 -18.05 1.48
N GLU A 145 -23.83 -17.71 2.65
CA GLU A 145 -23.04 -17.25 3.80
C GLU A 145 -22.08 -18.34 4.28
N ARG A 146 -22.56 -19.59 4.42
CA ARG A 146 -21.70 -20.75 4.74
C ARG A 146 -20.59 -20.92 3.72
N PHE A 147 -20.93 -20.89 2.43
CA PHE A 147 -19.93 -21.02 1.37
C PHE A 147 -18.89 -19.89 1.41
N LEU A 148 -19.31 -18.63 1.58
CA LEU A 148 -18.39 -17.50 1.66
C LEU A 148 -17.49 -17.57 2.89
N ASN A 149 -18.01 -18.07 4.02
CA ASN A 149 -17.21 -18.37 5.19
C ASN A 149 -16.15 -19.43 4.90
N ASP A 150 -16.56 -20.56 4.31
CA ASP A 150 -15.66 -21.66 3.98
C ASP A 150 -14.60 -21.22 2.97
N PHE A 151 -15.00 -20.48 1.93
CA PHE A 151 -14.10 -19.95 0.89
C PHE A 151 -13.04 -19.00 1.48
N LEU A 152 -13.40 -18.19 2.48
CA LEU A 152 -12.43 -17.34 3.16
C LEU A 152 -11.50 -18.11 4.09
N ARG A 153 -11.99 -19.10 4.81
CA ARG A 153 -11.26 -19.76 5.90
C ARG A 153 -10.42 -20.96 5.46
N LEU A 154 -10.84 -21.66 4.42
CA LEU A 154 -10.23 -22.92 4.00
C LEU A 154 -9.23 -22.70 2.86
N GLU A 155 -8.30 -23.63 2.73
CA GLU A 155 -7.46 -23.68 1.54
C GLU A 155 -8.30 -23.92 0.29
N LEU A 156 -7.95 -23.19 -0.77
CA LEU A 156 -8.61 -23.39 -2.06
C LEU A 156 -8.10 -24.70 -2.68
N PRO A 157 -8.97 -25.50 -3.32
CA PRO A 157 -8.54 -26.68 -4.05
C PRO A 157 -7.48 -26.32 -5.09
N GLU A 158 -6.54 -27.24 -5.30
CA GLU A 158 -5.42 -27.09 -6.23
C GLU A 158 -5.88 -26.64 -7.63
N ALA A 159 -7.02 -27.15 -8.11
CA ALA A 159 -7.59 -26.73 -9.41
C ALA A 159 -7.90 -25.22 -9.49
N VAL A 160 -8.29 -24.59 -8.37
CA VAL A 160 -8.52 -23.14 -8.29
C VAL A 160 -7.19 -22.41 -8.30
N THR A 161 -6.21 -22.87 -7.52
CA THR A 161 -4.87 -22.28 -7.47
C THR A 161 -4.14 -22.37 -8.81
N GLN A 162 -4.29 -23.47 -9.55
CA GLN A 162 -3.73 -23.61 -10.90
C GLN A 162 -4.33 -22.63 -11.90
N LEU A 163 -5.64 -22.34 -11.79
CA LEU A 163 -6.32 -21.45 -12.72
C LEU A 163 -6.12 -19.97 -12.38
N PHE A 164 -6.17 -19.62 -11.09
CA PHE A 164 -6.15 -18.22 -10.61
C PHE A 164 -4.83 -17.83 -9.94
N GLY A 165 -3.87 -18.73 -9.81
CA GLY A 165 -2.63 -18.47 -9.07
C GLY A 165 -2.92 -17.96 -7.66
N ASN A 166 -2.17 -16.93 -7.25
CA ASN A 166 -2.34 -16.25 -5.96
C ASN A 166 -3.36 -15.09 -6.00
N GLU A 167 -4.25 -15.02 -7.00
CA GLU A 167 -5.22 -13.91 -7.13
C GLU A 167 -6.15 -13.77 -5.90
N TYR A 168 -6.41 -14.88 -5.20
CA TYR A 168 -7.26 -14.92 -4.01
C TYR A 168 -6.45 -14.86 -2.71
N GLY A 169 -5.12 -14.88 -2.72
CA GLY A 169 -4.33 -14.87 -1.49
C GLY A 169 -4.53 -16.11 -0.61
N SER A 170 -3.85 -16.11 0.53
CA SER A 170 -3.93 -17.15 1.55
C SER A 170 -5.26 -17.14 2.32
N PRO A 171 -5.64 -18.21 3.02
CA PRO A 171 -6.84 -18.22 3.85
C PRO A 171 -6.82 -17.09 4.89
N MET A 172 -7.99 -16.51 5.13
CA MET A 172 -8.19 -15.38 6.05
C MET A 172 -7.30 -14.16 5.75
N SER A 173 -6.76 -14.03 4.53
CA SER A 173 -5.98 -12.85 4.15
C SER A 173 -6.86 -11.68 3.73
N THR A 174 -6.33 -10.47 3.87
CA THR A 174 -7.04 -9.26 3.42
C THR A 174 -7.17 -9.23 1.91
N THR A 175 -6.18 -9.80 1.19
CA THR A 175 -6.23 -9.99 -0.26
C THR A 175 -7.43 -10.84 -0.64
N ARG A 176 -7.67 -11.96 0.06
CA ARG A 176 -8.82 -12.83 -0.20
C ARG A 176 -10.15 -12.13 0.01
N LEU A 177 -10.30 -11.48 1.16
CA LEU A 177 -11.50 -10.70 1.48
C LEU A 177 -11.77 -9.61 0.43
N ARG A 178 -10.74 -8.84 0.08
CA ARG A 178 -10.83 -7.77 -0.92
C ARG A 178 -11.21 -8.30 -2.30
N LYS A 179 -10.58 -9.39 -2.75
CA LYS A 179 -10.87 -10.01 -4.06
C LYS A 179 -12.33 -10.43 -4.15
N ILE A 180 -12.86 -11.09 -3.12
CA ILE A 180 -14.24 -11.57 -3.10
C ILE A 180 -15.23 -10.41 -2.99
N ALA A 181 -14.99 -9.46 -2.08
CA ALA A 181 -15.85 -8.30 -1.90
C ALA A 181 -15.96 -7.49 -3.19
N ASN A 182 -14.84 -7.21 -3.87
CA ASN A 182 -14.85 -6.50 -5.14
C ASN A 182 -15.55 -7.27 -6.26
N LEU A 183 -15.37 -8.60 -6.30
CA LEU A 183 -16.05 -9.46 -7.28
C LEU A 183 -17.57 -9.41 -7.11
N ILE A 184 -18.07 -9.56 -5.87
CA ILE A 184 -19.51 -9.50 -5.58
C ILE A 184 -20.07 -8.11 -5.88
N ALA A 185 -19.37 -7.05 -5.45
CA ALA A 185 -19.78 -5.67 -5.75
C ALA A 185 -19.83 -5.40 -7.26
N SER A 186 -18.85 -5.89 -8.02
CA SER A 186 -18.82 -5.75 -9.48
C SER A 186 -19.98 -6.47 -10.15
N ASN A 187 -20.31 -7.69 -9.71
CA ASN A 187 -21.48 -8.43 -10.21
C ASN A 187 -22.78 -7.64 -9.96
N CYS A 188 -22.92 -7.09 -8.76
CA CYS A 188 -24.06 -6.27 -8.40
C CYS A 188 -24.17 -5.02 -9.27
N GLN A 189 -23.07 -4.26 -9.39
CA GLN A 189 -22.99 -3.07 -10.24
C GLN A 189 -23.34 -3.37 -11.70
N LEU A 190 -22.80 -4.45 -12.25
CA LEU A 190 -23.06 -4.85 -13.63
C LEU A 190 -24.55 -5.14 -13.86
N ARG A 191 -25.24 -5.79 -12.92
CA ARG A 191 -26.67 -6.09 -13.05
C ARG A 191 -27.56 -4.88 -12.80
N ILE A 192 -27.20 -3.99 -11.88
CA ILE A 192 -27.88 -2.70 -11.71
C ILE A 192 -27.85 -1.91 -13.03
N ARG A 193 -26.68 -1.83 -13.68
CA ARG A 193 -26.51 -1.15 -14.99
C ARG A 193 -27.28 -1.80 -16.11
N ASN A 194 -27.45 -3.13 -16.07
CA ASN A 194 -28.13 -3.88 -17.11
C ASN A 194 -29.66 -3.76 -17.01
N ASP A 195 -30.24 -4.20 -15.88
CA ASP A 195 -31.68 -4.15 -15.61
C ASP A 195 -31.95 -4.41 -14.12
N ALA A 196 -31.95 -3.34 -13.32
CA ALA A 196 -32.14 -3.44 -11.87
C ALA A 196 -33.47 -4.11 -11.48
N VAL A 197 -34.54 -3.98 -12.29
CA VAL A 197 -35.86 -4.54 -11.98
C VAL A 197 -35.86 -6.05 -12.17
N ARG A 198 -35.27 -6.52 -13.28
CA ARG A 198 -35.11 -7.95 -13.58
C ARG A 198 -34.19 -8.65 -12.59
N TYR A 199 -33.09 -8.00 -12.22
CA TYR A 199 -32.07 -8.58 -11.34
C TYR A 199 -32.25 -8.27 -9.86
N ARG A 200 -33.35 -7.62 -9.44
CA ARG A 200 -33.60 -7.18 -8.06
C ARG A 200 -33.30 -8.22 -6.97
N TYR A 201 -33.64 -9.49 -7.22
CA TYR A 201 -33.38 -10.57 -6.27
C TYR A 201 -31.89 -10.90 -6.16
N ALA A 202 -31.18 -10.96 -7.29
CA ALA A 202 -29.74 -11.20 -7.29
C ALA A 202 -28.96 -10.02 -6.68
N ILE A 203 -29.40 -8.79 -6.95
CA ILE A 203 -28.87 -7.56 -6.35
C ILE A 203 -29.03 -7.62 -4.83
N SER A 204 -30.24 -7.89 -4.34
CA SER A 204 -30.51 -8.00 -2.90
C SER A 204 -29.70 -9.12 -2.24
N ASP A 205 -29.53 -10.26 -2.93
CA ASP A 205 -28.69 -11.34 -2.46
C ASP A 205 -27.23 -10.91 -2.32
N TRP A 206 -26.65 -10.30 -3.35
CA TRP A 206 -25.26 -9.81 -3.30
C TRP A 206 -25.04 -8.69 -2.28
N GLU A 207 -26.01 -7.81 -2.09
CA GLU A 207 -25.98 -6.82 -1.01
C GLU A 207 -25.93 -7.48 0.36
N SER A 208 -26.78 -8.49 0.59
CA SER A 208 -26.76 -9.28 1.82
C SER A 208 -25.43 -10.00 2.01
N ASP A 209 -24.88 -10.57 0.94
CA ASP A 209 -23.61 -11.31 0.97
C ASP A 209 -22.43 -10.36 1.28
N LEU A 210 -22.41 -9.14 0.72
CA LEU A 210 -21.42 -8.11 1.08
C LEU A 210 -21.56 -7.67 2.53
N GLN A 211 -22.78 -7.46 3.01
CA GLN A 211 -22.98 -7.12 4.42
C GLN A 211 -22.51 -8.24 5.35
N PHE A 212 -22.74 -9.50 4.98
CA PHE A 212 -22.21 -10.65 5.72
C PHE A 212 -20.69 -10.63 5.77
N LEU A 213 -20.02 -10.45 4.63
CA LEU A 213 -18.56 -10.38 4.56
C LEU A 213 -18.00 -9.21 5.37
N LYS A 214 -18.65 -8.04 5.29
CA LYS A 214 -18.25 -6.85 6.03
C LYS A 214 -18.34 -7.08 7.54
N ARG A 215 -19.52 -7.48 8.04
CA ARG A 215 -19.74 -7.67 9.48
C ARG A 215 -18.84 -8.77 10.03
N THR A 216 -18.73 -9.88 9.32
CA THR A 216 -18.03 -11.06 9.83
C THR A 216 -16.53 -10.87 9.77
N PHE A 217 -15.97 -10.54 8.59
CA PHE A 217 -14.53 -10.62 8.37
C PHE A 217 -13.84 -9.26 8.41
N TYR A 218 -14.43 -8.25 7.78
CA TYR A 218 -13.84 -6.91 7.78
C TYR A 218 -13.94 -6.27 9.17
N GLU A 219 -15.12 -6.30 9.79
CA GLU A 219 -15.37 -5.68 11.08
C GLU A 219 -15.09 -6.64 12.25
N GLY A 220 -15.66 -7.84 12.21
CA GLY A 220 -15.60 -8.83 13.30
C GLY A 220 -14.23 -9.45 13.51
N GLU A 221 -13.68 -10.09 12.47
CA GLU A 221 -12.34 -10.73 12.51
C GLU A 221 -11.20 -9.72 12.36
N GLY A 222 -11.52 -8.44 12.17
CA GLY A 222 -10.50 -7.39 12.10
C GLY A 222 -9.53 -7.52 10.93
N LEU A 223 -9.96 -8.11 9.79
CA LEU A 223 -9.19 -8.11 8.54
C LEU A 223 -9.18 -6.71 7.88
N LYS A 224 -9.09 -5.67 8.71
CA LYS A 224 -8.90 -4.27 8.37
C LYS A 224 -7.41 -4.07 8.15
N PHE A 225 -7.07 -3.60 6.95
CA PHE A 225 -5.79 -3.03 6.55
C PHE A 225 -4.51 -3.69 7.10
N VAL A 226 -3.93 -4.58 6.29
CA VAL A 226 -2.47 -4.80 6.26
C VAL A 226 -1.92 -4.18 4.97
N PRO A 227 -0.66 -3.66 4.97
CA PRO A 227 -0.01 -3.19 3.75
C PRO A 227 -0.07 -4.27 2.66
N TRP A 228 -0.27 -3.86 1.41
CA TRP A 228 -0.13 -4.77 0.28
C TRP A 228 1.35 -4.91 -0.12
N PRO A 229 1.81 -6.12 -0.48
CA PRO A 229 1.12 -7.41 -0.37
C PRO A 229 0.93 -7.81 1.09
N ASP A 230 -0.17 -8.52 1.38
CA ASP A 230 -0.41 -9.05 2.73
C ASP A 230 0.79 -9.94 3.10
N PRO A 231 1.44 -9.75 4.25
CA PRO A 231 2.60 -10.55 4.64
C PRO A 231 2.36 -12.07 4.69
N ARG A 232 1.09 -12.49 4.70
CA ARG A 232 0.66 -13.90 4.66
C ARG A 232 0.55 -14.47 3.25
N ASP A 233 0.63 -13.63 2.22
CA ASP A 233 0.53 -14.02 0.82
C ASP A 233 1.92 -14.15 0.13
N ILE A 234 3.02 -13.98 0.89
CA ILE A 234 4.43 -14.02 0.43
C ILE A 234 5.03 -15.42 0.59
#